data_AF-A0A6A6JSY9-F1
#
_entry.id   AF-A0A6A6JSY9-F1
#
_cell.length_a   1.000
_cell.length_b   1.000
_cell.length_c   1.000
_cell.angle_alpha   90.00
_cell.angle_beta   90.00
_cell.angle_gamma   90.00
#
_symmetry.space_group_name_H-M   'P 1'
#
loop_
_entity.id
_entity.type
_entity.pdbx_description
1 polymer ?
#
loop_
_entity_poly.entity_id
_entity_poly.type
_entity_poly.pdbx_seq_one_letter_code
_entity_poly.pdbx_strand_id
1 'polypeptide(L)'
;MSPAAILQTAPACSSTASPTEQTPRSPATPVSNGPAPFDDIFKAKFFQIIDEFKEKPRFQPLTATERKAFIYRAYAEADEVFFANRELGEYEQRMRAMTKVFYTILAEEPWTDDYIRPHDVERKLSRFEMHKDSVELAAKHGLHTPREAIAAARQHLINLDKLDPKDRPGPRGPFDDIEVIYIPGTVSSTATNNINRDTIYPVSVASVAHTLHTHICRDMTEPYKMAEKFVYCTDTEELLKLRKFACDVVDYTPHLLDNDNVSLLLVLLILARSDITRRFEANGIRIEGSTISHRRAECLKTKIGWRTADERKPFDNVSTDLQTRVKNAYSPVSRTHRTTRKVTRKSAGPATPTMTTPETGFFAPPKPFIAFKAFKVPQAAGPDSRSQMPSTPALPSAAPQQNGADQDAMDTS
;
A
#
# COMPACT_ATOMS: atom_id res chain seq x y z
N MET A 1 19.69 58.94 -49.85
CA MET A 1 19.19 58.06 -50.92
C MET A 1 17.72 57.82 -50.63
N SER A 2 16.88 58.47 -51.44
CA SER A 2 15.42 58.69 -51.40
C SER A 2 14.58 57.40 -51.66
N PRO A 3 13.24 57.44 -51.88
CA PRO A 3 12.24 58.53 -51.84
C PRO A 3 10.87 58.16 -51.19
N ALA A 4 9.94 59.13 -51.20
CA ALA A 4 8.52 59.01 -50.89
C ALA A 4 7.63 58.74 -52.14
N ALA A 5 6.38 58.28 -51.96
CA ALA A 5 5.14 58.82 -52.59
C ALA A 5 3.83 57.99 -52.37
N ILE A 6 2.82 58.66 -51.78
CA ILE A 6 1.36 58.80 -52.03
C ILE A 6 0.57 57.83 -52.96
N LEU A 7 -0.65 57.43 -52.53
CA LEU A 7 -1.98 57.39 -53.24
C LEU A 7 -3.10 57.16 -52.17
N GLN A 8 -4.03 58.09 -51.90
CA GLN A 8 -5.41 58.25 -52.46
C GLN A 8 -6.25 56.94 -52.44
N THR A 9 -7.46 56.83 -51.86
CA THR A 9 -8.70 57.63 -52.03
C THR A 9 -9.76 57.29 -50.94
N ALA A 10 -10.63 58.25 -50.63
CA ALA A 10 -12.03 58.05 -50.15
C ALA A 10 -12.96 58.47 -51.32
N PRO A 11 -14.27 58.08 -51.45
CA PRO A 11 -15.32 58.46 -50.49
C PRO A 11 -16.63 57.59 -50.41
N ALA A 12 -17.52 58.03 -49.51
CA ALA A 12 -19.00 58.00 -49.53
C ALA A 12 -19.76 56.68 -49.22
N CYS A 13 -20.44 56.63 -48.06
CA CYS A 13 -21.90 56.81 -47.84
C CYS A 13 -22.72 55.55 -48.23
N SER A 14 -23.65 55.01 -47.45
CA SER A 14 -24.42 55.54 -46.32
C SER A 14 -25.23 54.42 -45.63
N SER A 15 -25.71 54.74 -44.42
CA SER A 15 -26.90 54.19 -43.70
C SER A 15 -26.71 52.85 -42.96
N THR A 16 -27.13 52.63 -41.70
CA THR A 16 -28.22 53.22 -40.88
C THR A 16 -28.02 52.93 -39.37
N ALA A 17 -28.48 53.90 -38.56
CA ALA A 17 -29.20 53.78 -37.27
C ALA A 17 -28.57 53.14 -36.00
N SER A 18 -28.24 54.04 -35.06
CA SER A 18 -28.67 54.13 -33.64
C SER A 18 -28.19 53.14 -32.56
N PRO A 19 -27.96 53.63 -31.32
CA PRO A 19 -27.23 52.94 -30.27
C PRO A 19 -28.17 52.23 -29.28
N THR A 20 -27.94 50.94 -29.04
CA THR A 20 -28.54 50.23 -27.89
C THR A 20 -27.66 50.36 -26.65
N GLU A 21 -28.28 50.84 -25.58
CA GLU A 21 -27.75 50.93 -24.23
C GLU A 21 -27.13 49.59 -23.77
N GLN A 22 -25.90 49.69 -23.26
CA GLN A 22 -25.21 48.58 -22.61
C GLN A 22 -25.85 48.31 -21.24
N THR A 23 -26.62 47.23 -21.16
CA THR A 23 -26.92 46.59 -19.88
C THR A 23 -25.64 46.05 -19.25
N PRO A 24 -25.46 46.15 -17.91
CA PRO A 24 -24.26 45.67 -17.24
C PRO A 24 -24.19 44.15 -17.38
N ARG A 25 -23.11 43.67 -18.00
CA ARG A 25 -22.79 42.24 -18.04
C ARG A 25 -22.56 41.74 -16.62
N SER A 26 -23.48 40.92 -16.13
CA SER A 26 -23.25 40.06 -14.98
C SER A 26 -21.93 39.28 -15.18
N PRO A 27 -21.16 39.05 -14.11
CA PRO A 27 -19.90 38.32 -14.20
C PRO A 27 -20.17 36.92 -14.75
N ALA A 28 -19.50 36.59 -15.85
CA ALA A 28 -19.54 35.27 -16.44
C ALA A 28 -19.08 34.24 -15.42
N THR A 29 -20.01 33.42 -14.93
CA THR A 29 -19.68 32.16 -14.27
C THR A 29 -18.87 31.31 -15.25
N PRO A 30 -17.71 30.76 -14.84
CA PRO A 30 -16.91 29.92 -15.71
C PRO A 30 -17.69 28.63 -15.99
N VAL A 31 -18.06 28.42 -17.25
CA VAL A 31 -18.64 27.17 -17.73
C VAL A 31 -17.51 26.14 -17.77
N SER A 32 -17.42 25.33 -16.71
CA SER A 32 -16.50 24.19 -16.63
C SER A 32 -17.01 23.05 -17.53
N ASN A 33 -16.74 23.12 -18.84
CA ASN A 33 -17.00 22.03 -19.80
C ASN A 33 -15.91 20.95 -19.78
N GLY A 34 -15.44 20.57 -18.59
CA GLY A 34 -14.63 19.37 -18.38
C GLY A 34 -15.52 18.23 -17.85
N PRO A 35 -15.14 16.95 -18.04
CA PRO A 35 -15.75 15.86 -17.29
C PRO A 35 -15.66 16.16 -15.80
N ALA A 36 -16.71 15.83 -15.04
CA ALA A 36 -16.65 15.94 -13.58
C ALA A 36 -15.45 15.13 -13.03
N PRO A 37 -14.80 15.59 -11.95
CA PRO A 37 -13.73 14.84 -11.32
C PRO A 37 -14.17 13.40 -11.00
N PHE A 38 -13.30 12.41 -11.19
CA PHE A 38 -13.63 11.00 -11.00
C PHE A 38 -14.26 10.73 -9.62
N ASP A 39 -13.68 11.30 -8.55
CA ASP A 39 -14.17 11.12 -7.18
C ASP A 39 -15.58 11.68 -6.99
N ASP A 40 -15.97 12.72 -7.74
CA ASP A 40 -17.31 13.30 -7.67
C ASP A 40 -18.33 12.43 -8.43
N ILE A 41 -17.93 11.87 -9.57
CA ILE A 41 -18.73 10.86 -10.30
C ILE A 41 -18.96 9.65 -9.39
N PHE A 42 -17.89 9.14 -8.75
CA PHE A 42 -17.99 8.04 -7.80
C PHE A 42 -18.95 8.36 -6.65
N LYS A 43 -18.80 9.52 -5.99
CA LYS A 43 -19.67 9.92 -4.87
C LYS A 43 -21.13 9.98 -5.31
N ALA A 44 -21.42 10.58 -6.45
CA ALA A 44 -22.78 10.64 -6.99
C ALA A 44 -23.36 9.24 -7.22
N LYS A 45 -22.60 8.33 -7.83
CA LYS A 45 -23.01 6.93 -8.04
C LYS A 45 -23.18 6.16 -6.74
N PHE A 46 -22.29 6.36 -5.79
CA PHE A 46 -22.33 5.70 -4.50
C PHE A 46 -23.58 6.11 -3.70
N PHE A 47 -23.89 7.40 -3.64
CA PHE A 47 -25.10 7.88 -2.96
C PHE A 47 -26.38 7.44 -3.68
N GLN A 48 -26.38 7.39 -5.02
CA GLN A 48 -27.51 6.80 -5.76
C GLN A 48 -27.77 5.34 -5.35
N ILE A 49 -26.73 4.52 -5.21
CA ILE A 49 -26.87 3.12 -4.75
C ILE A 49 -27.39 3.04 -3.31
N ILE A 50 -26.96 3.96 -2.44
CA ILE A 50 -27.46 4.04 -1.06
C ILE A 50 -28.95 4.41 -1.04
N ASP A 51 -29.37 5.39 -1.84
CA ASP A 51 -30.76 5.82 -1.91
C ASP A 51 -31.65 4.69 -2.47
N GLU A 52 -31.21 4.02 -3.54
CA GLU A 52 -31.85 2.80 -4.08
C GLU A 52 -31.96 1.67 -3.03
N PHE A 53 -31.01 1.59 -2.10
CA PHE A 53 -31.02 0.62 -1.01
C PHE A 53 -31.99 1.02 0.10
N LYS A 54 -32.02 2.29 0.51
CA LYS A 54 -32.91 2.83 1.55
C LYS A 54 -34.39 2.71 1.17
N GLU A 55 -34.71 2.82 -0.11
CA GLU A 55 -36.08 2.66 -0.62
C GLU A 55 -36.57 1.20 -0.60
N LYS A 56 -35.68 0.21 -0.44
CA LYS A 56 -36.06 -1.21 -0.37
C LYS A 56 -36.26 -1.63 1.09
N PRO A 57 -37.49 -1.97 1.52
CA PRO A 57 -37.74 -2.40 2.89
C PRO A 57 -37.02 -3.71 3.17
N ARG A 58 -35.91 -3.64 3.92
CA ARG A 58 -35.25 -4.77 4.54
C ARG A 58 -35.15 -4.52 6.04
N PHE A 59 -35.34 -5.58 6.82
CA PHE A 59 -35.29 -5.55 8.29
C PHE A 59 -33.87 -5.69 8.87
N GLN A 60 -32.82 -5.77 8.03
CA GLN A 60 -31.48 -6.10 8.48
C GLN A 60 -30.43 -5.06 8.08
N PRO A 61 -29.42 -4.82 8.94
CA PRO A 61 -28.30 -3.93 8.63
C PRO A 61 -27.46 -4.50 7.49
N LEU A 62 -26.77 -3.62 6.75
CA LEU A 62 -25.87 -3.99 5.66
C LEU A 62 -24.77 -4.94 6.14
N THR A 63 -24.61 -6.08 5.46
CA THR A 63 -23.48 -6.98 5.68
C THR A 63 -22.18 -6.38 5.13
N ALA A 64 -21.02 -6.81 5.65
CA ALA A 64 -19.72 -6.37 5.13
C ALA A 64 -19.54 -6.65 3.62
N THR A 65 -20.13 -7.75 3.13
CA THR A 65 -20.08 -8.13 1.71
C THR A 65 -20.91 -7.18 0.83
N GLU A 66 -22.12 -6.82 1.27
CA GLU A 66 -22.98 -5.87 0.55
C GLU A 66 -22.35 -4.47 0.53
N ARG A 67 -21.80 -4.07 1.68
CA ARG A 67 -21.02 -2.85 1.86
C ARG A 67 -19.90 -2.72 0.83
N LYS A 68 -19.16 -3.80 0.62
CA LYS A 68 -18.09 -3.88 -0.38
C LYS A 68 -18.62 -3.80 -1.82
N ALA A 69 -19.73 -4.48 -2.08
CA ALA A 69 -20.35 -4.52 -3.41
C ALA A 69 -20.83 -3.13 -3.87
N PHE A 70 -21.27 -2.27 -2.95
CA PHE A 70 -21.70 -0.90 -3.28
C PHE A 70 -20.53 -0.06 -3.82
N ILE A 71 -19.37 -0.13 -3.16
CA ILE A 71 -18.17 0.59 -3.59
C ILE A 71 -17.69 0.05 -4.94
N TYR A 72 -17.68 -1.27 -5.13
CA TYR A 72 -17.29 -1.85 -6.42
C TYR A 72 -18.24 -1.49 -7.55
N ARG A 73 -19.56 -1.47 -7.31
CA ARG A 73 -20.54 -1.03 -8.30
C ARG A 73 -20.36 0.44 -8.64
N ALA A 74 -20.26 1.32 -7.64
CA ALA A 74 -20.05 2.75 -7.85
C ALA A 74 -18.74 3.03 -8.61
N TYR A 75 -17.66 2.33 -8.27
CA TYR A 75 -16.39 2.43 -8.97
C TYR A 75 -16.49 1.97 -10.43
N ALA A 76 -17.15 0.82 -10.69
CA ALA A 76 -17.31 0.32 -12.06
C ALA A 76 -18.10 1.30 -12.94
N GLU A 77 -19.19 1.87 -12.40
CA GLU A 77 -19.98 2.88 -13.11
C GLU A 77 -19.19 4.18 -13.34
N ALA A 78 -18.37 4.62 -12.37
CA ALA A 78 -17.52 5.80 -12.53
C ALA A 78 -16.37 5.57 -13.54
N ASP A 79 -15.76 4.38 -13.50
CA ASP A 79 -14.72 3.95 -14.44
C ASP A 79 -15.24 3.87 -15.88
N GLU A 80 -16.48 3.40 -16.08
CA GLU A 80 -17.12 3.37 -17.38
C GLU A 80 -17.31 4.78 -17.96
N VAL A 81 -17.84 5.70 -17.15
CA VAL A 81 -18.07 7.09 -17.55
C VAL A 81 -16.76 7.84 -17.84
N PHE A 82 -15.74 7.64 -17.00
CA PHE A 82 -14.51 8.42 -17.06
C PHE A 82 -13.46 7.85 -18.03
N PHE A 83 -13.34 6.52 -18.13
CA PHE A 83 -12.27 5.85 -18.86
C PHE A 83 -12.74 4.99 -20.05
N ALA A 84 -13.90 4.33 -20.01
CA ALA A 84 -14.17 3.20 -20.90
C ALA A 84 -14.49 3.56 -22.36
N ASN A 85 -14.89 4.80 -22.66
CA ASN A 85 -15.31 5.19 -24.01
C ASN A 85 -14.17 5.67 -24.93
N ARG A 86 -12.91 5.40 -24.59
CA ARG A 86 -11.75 5.82 -25.41
C ARG A 86 -10.51 4.95 -25.19
N GLU A 87 -9.61 5.00 -26.16
CA GLU A 87 -8.25 4.47 -25.98
C GLU A 87 -7.50 5.30 -24.93
N LEU A 88 -6.99 4.63 -23.90
CA LEU A 88 -6.27 5.27 -22.81
C LEU A 88 -4.79 5.38 -23.17
N GLY A 89 -4.22 6.57 -23.03
CA GLY A 89 -2.77 6.74 -23.07
C GLY A 89 -2.09 6.04 -21.90
N GLU A 90 -0.77 5.82 -21.98
CA GLU A 90 0.00 5.15 -20.92
C GLU A 90 -0.23 5.79 -19.54
N TYR A 91 -0.27 7.13 -19.51
CA TYR A 91 -0.56 7.88 -18.30
C TYR A 91 -1.94 7.56 -17.71
N GLU A 92 -2.98 7.54 -18.53
CA GLU A 92 -4.34 7.29 -18.07
C GLU A 92 -4.54 5.82 -17.66
N GLN A 93 -3.82 4.90 -18.30
CA GLN A 93 -3.75 3.50 -17.87
C GLN A 93 -3.15 3.38 -16.47
N ARG A 94 -2.06 4.11 -16.17
CA ARG A 94 -1.46 4.17 -14.82
C ARG A 94 -2.44 4.75 -13.80
N MET A 95 -3.11 5.86 -14.14
CA MET A 95 -4.13 6.47 -13.29
C MET A 95 -5.30 5.53 -13.00
N ARG A 96 -5.85 4.89 -14.03
CA ARG A 96 -6.95 3.92 -13.89
C ARG A 96 -6.55 2.75 -12.99
N ALA A 97 -5.36 2.20 -13.18
CA ALA A 97 -4.85 1.10 -12.36
C ALA A 97 -4.65 1.51 -10.89
N MET A 98 -4.05 2.67 -10.62
CA MET A 98 -3.85 3.17 -9.26
C MET A 98 -5.17 3.54 -8.58
N THR A 99 -6.09 4.16 -9.32
CA THR A 99 -7.44 4.48 -8.84
C THR A 99 -8.16 3.20 -8.40
N LYS A 100 -8.11 2.14 -9.21
CA LYS A 100 -8.66 0.83 -8.88
C LYS A 100 -8.10 0.26 -7.57
N VAL A 101 -6.79 0.40 -7.35
CA VAL A 101 -6.14 -0.03 -6.10
C VAL A 101 -6.73 0.73 -4.93
N PHE A 102 -6.74 2.06 -4.95
CA PHE A 102 -7.23 2.85 -3.82
C PHE A 102 -8.73 2.67 -3.55
N TYR A 103 -9.56 2.46 -4.57
CA TYR A 103 -10.97 2.07 -4.36
C TYR A 103 -11.13 0.65 -3.81
N THR A 104 -10.25 -0.28 -4.17
CA THR A 104 -10.24 -1.62 -3.58
C THR A 104 -9.86 -1.57 -2.10
N ILE A 105 -8.88 -0.72 -1.76
CA ILE A 105 -8.47 -0.43 -0.38
C ILE A 105 -9.64 0.16 0.41
N LEU A 106 -10.32 1.16 -0.15
CA LEU A 106 -11.51 1.77 0.42
C LEU A 106 -12.62 0.73 0.70
N ALA A 107 -12.77 -0.26 -0.18
CA ALA A 107 -13.81 -1.28 -0.11
C ALA A 107 -13.55 -2.39 0.92
N GLU A 108 -12.30 -2.62 1.32
CA GLU A 108 -11.97 -3.62 2.36
C GLU A 108 -12.25 -3.11 3.78
N GLU A 109 -12.54 -1.81 3.94
CA GLU A 109 -12.77 -1.19 5.24
C GLU A 109 -14.25 -1.23 5.68
N PRO A 110 -14.52 -1.45 6.97
CA PRO A 110 -15.87 -1.37 7.51
C PRO A 110 -16.34 0.09 7.52
N TRP A 111 -17.21 0.46 6.58
CA TRP A 111 -17.93 1.74 6.65
C TRP A 111 -19.11 1.65 7.62
N THR A 112 -19.42 2.78 8.27
CA THR A 112 -20.67 2.98 8.99
C THR A 112 -21.74 3.46 8.01
N ASP A 113 -23.02 3.24 8.31
CA ASP A 113 -24.14 3.49 7.38
C ASP A 113 -24.22 4.95 6.85
N ASP A 114 -23.51 5.90 7.48
CA ASP A 114 -23.46 7.32 7.12
C ASP A 114 -22.10 7.82 6.57
N TYR A 115 -21.02 7.03 6.62
CA TYR A 115 -19.68 7.52 6.22
C TYR A 115 -18.66 6.39 5.97
N ILE A 116 -17.75 6.62 5.02
CA ILE A 116 -16.55 5.78 4.83
C ILE A 116 -15.60 6.06 6.00
N ARG A 117 -15.55 5.17 6.99
CA ARG A 117 -14.60 5.33 8.10
C ARG A 117 -13.15 5.24 7.59
N PRO A 118 -12.24 5.96 8.24
CA PRO A 118 -10.80 5.66 8.21
C PRO A 118 -10.49 4.19 8.49
N HIS A 119 -9.44 3.68 7.84
CA HIS A 119 -8.96 2.29 7.97
C HIS A 119 -8.91 1.80 9.43
N ASP A 120 -9.60 0.71 9.75
CA ASP A 120 -9.60 0.09 11.09
C ASP A 120 -8.37 -0.80 11.26
N VAL A 121 -7.24 -0.13 11.38
CA VAL A 121 -5.93 -0.72 11.68
C VAL A 121 -5.90 -1.45 13.04
N GLU A 122 -6.93 -1.35 13.88
CA GLU A 122 -6.96 -2.00 15.21
C GLU A 122 -7.47 -3.44 15.16
N ARG A 123 -8.14 -3.84 14.07
CA ARG A 123 -8.81 -5.15 13.94
C ARG A 123 -7.84 -6.34 13.94
N LYS A 124 -6.53 -6.12 14.00
CA LYS A 124 -5.48 -7.16 13.82
C LYS A 124 -4.33 -7.07 14.83
N LEU A 125 -4.57 -6.44 15.99
CA LEU A 125 -3.59 -6.35 17.08
C LEU A 125 -3.39 -7.65 17.87
N SER A 126 -4.14 -8.72 17.55
CA SER A 126 -4.13 -10.00 18.26
C SER A 126 -2.82 -10.77 18.22
N ARG A 127 -1.85 -10.30 17.41
CA ARG A 127 -0.51 -10.89 17.26
C ARG A 127 0.57 -10.14 18.04
N PHE A 128 0.21 -9.03 18.69
CA PHE A 128 1.11 -8.41 19.65
C PHE A 128 1.03 -9.13 20.98
N GLU A 129 2.19 -9.31 21.61
CA GLU A 129 2.33 -9.71 23.00
C GLU A 129 2.95 -8.53 23.78
N MET A 130 2.59 -8.36 25.05
CA MET A 130 3.23 -7.35 25.90
C MET A 130 4.67 -7.77 26.15
N HIS A 131 5.63 -6.86 25.99
CA HIS A 131 7.02 -7.19 26.32
C HIS A 131 7.14 -7.48 27.82
N LYS A 132 7.93 -8.48 28.20
CA LYS A 132 8.04 -8.96 29.59
C LYS A 132 8.41 -7.84 30.57
N ASP A 133 9.29 -6.94 30.15
CA ASP A 133 9.79 -5.83 30.97
C ASP A 133 8.74 -4.69 31.10
N SER A 134 7.71 -4.69 30.26
CA SER A 134 6.65 -3.68 30.27
C SER A 134 5.38 -4.12 31.00
N VAL A 135 5.24 -5.40 31.36
CA VAL A 135 4.02 -5.94 32.00
C VAL A 135 3.71 -5.23 33.32
N GLU A 136 4.71 -5.10 34.20
CA GLU A 136 4.51 -4.45 35.51
C GLU A 136 4.20 -2.96 35.37
N LEU A 137 4.87 -2.28 34.42
CA LEU A 137 4.64 -0.86 34.16
C LEU A 137 3.24 -0.63 33.57
N ALA A 138 2.83 -1.44 32.59
CA ALA A 138 1.50 -1.38 31.98
C ALA A 138 0.39 -1.61 33.03
N ALA A 139 0.58 -2.58 33.92
CA ALA A 139 -0.37 -2.88 34.99
C ALA A 139 -0.57 -1.69 35.96
N LYS A 140 0.48 -0.90 36.26
CA LYS A 140 0.36 0.32 37.07
C LYS A 140 -0.54 1.38 36.41
N HIS A 141 -0.66 1.36 35.10
CA HIS A 141 -1.55 2.21 34.32
C HIS A 141 -2.92 1.57 34.04
N GLY A 142 -3.20 0.38 34.60
CA GLY A 142 -4.44 -0.36 34.37
C GLY A 142 -4.53 -1.01 32.99
N LEU A 143 -3.41 -1.16 32.28
CA LEU A 143 -3.33 -1.71 30.94
C LEU A 143 -2.85 -3.17 31.03
N HIS A 144 -3.71 -4.11 30.64
CA HIS A 144 -3.42 -5.54 30.81
C HIS A 144 -3.17 -6.23 29.47
N THR A 145 -3.63 -5.64 28.37
CA THR A 145 -3.45 -6.20 27.03
C THR A 145 -2.73 -5.21 26.10
N PRO A 146 -1.98 -5.71 25.08
CA PRO A 146 -1.40 -4.85 24.04
C PRO A 146 -2.45 -3.98 23.33
N ARG A 147 -3.65 -4.53 23.12
CA ARG A 147 -4.76 -3.82 22.50
C ARG A 147 -5.21 -2.63 23.35
N GLU A 148 -5.38 -2.81 24.65
CA GLU A 148 -5.72 -1.72 25.57
C GLU A 148 -4.64 -0.64 25.59
N ALA A 149 -3.36 -1.04 25.66
CA ALA A 149 -2.25 -0.11 25.68
C ALA A 149 -2.18 0.73 24.41
N ILE A 150 -2.30 0.10 23.23
CA ILE A 150 -2.29 0.78 21.93
C ILE A 150 -3.51 1.71 21.80
N ALA A 151 -4.70 1.26 22.20
CA ALA A 151 -5.90 2.10 22.17
C ALA A 151 -5.78 3.32 23.10
N ALA A 152 -5.26 3.14 24.31
CA ALA A 152 -5.00 4.23 25.25
C ALA A 152 -3.98 5.23 24.70
N ALA A 153 -2.88 4.75 24.11
CA ALA A 153 -1.88 5.60 23.49
C ALA A 153 -2.43 6.39 22.28
N ARG A 154 -3.28 5.77 21.46
CA ARG A 154 -3.97 6.48 20.37
C ARG A 154 -4.96 7.52 20.89
N GLN A 155 -5.73 7.21 21.92
CA GLN A 155 -6.64 8.18 22.53
C GLN A 155 -5.86 9.38 23.10
N HIS A 156 -4.69 9.12 23.67
CA HIS A 156 -3.79 10.18 24.10
C HIS A 156 -3.33 11.05 22.92
N LEU A 157 -2.89 10.47 21.80
CA LEU A 157 -2.56 11.22 20.58
C LEU A 157 -3.72 12.09 20.07
N ILE A 158 -4.94 11.54 20.03
CA ILE A 158 -6.15 12.28 19.65
C ILE A 158 -6.40 13.47 20.59
N ASN A 159 -6.17 13.29 21.88
CA ASN A 159 -6.32 14.36 22.86
C ASN A 159 -5.21 15.42 22.71
N LEU A 160 -3.98 15.01 22.39
CA LEU A 160 -2.87 15.94 22.09
C LEU A 160 -3.11 16.77 20.84
N ASP A 161 -3.75 16.21 19.81
CA ASP A 161 -4.10 16.95 18.60
C ASP A 161 -5.13 18.06 18.84
N LYS A 162 -5.91 17.98 19.93
CA LYS A 162 -6.86 19.01 20.35
C LYS A 162 -6.21 20.12 21.19
N LEU A 163 -4.99 19.91 21.68
CA LEU A 163 -4.25 20.91 22.46
C LEU A 163 -3.49 21.85 21.52
N ASP A 164 -3.33 23.11 21.95
CA ASP A 164 -2.41 24.04 21.29
C ASP A 164 -1.00 23.43 21.29
N PRO A 165 -0.24 23.51 20.19
CA PRO A 165 1.14 23.04 20.14
C PRO A 165 2.02 23.47 21.32
N LYS A 166 1.73 24.63 21.94
CA LYS A 166 2.46 25.14 23.12
C LYS A 166 2.18 24.38 24.42
N ASP A 167 1.01 23.73 24.51
CA ASP A 167 0.55 23.00 25.69
C ASP A 167 0.82 21.49 25.60
N ARG A 168 1.46 21.04 24.52
CA ARG A 168 1.81 19.63 24.34
C ARG A 168 2.91 19.25 25.32
N PRO A 169 2.78 18.11 26.02
CA PRO A 169 3.83 17.60 26.89
C PRO A 169 5.12 17.36 26.09
N GLY A 170 6.24 17.28 26.81
CA GLY A 170 7.57 17.07 26.23
C GLY A 170 7.67 15.82 25.35
N PRO A 171 8.85 15.58 24.74
CA PRO A 171 9.03 14.57 23.70
C PRO A 171 8.80 13.12 24.14
N ARG A 172 8.68 12.87 25.46
CA ARG A 172 8.34 11.55 26.00
C ARG A 172 6.92 11.54 26.55
N GLY A 173 6.08 10.71 25.95
CA GLY A 173 4.73 10.44 26.40
C GLY A 173 4.67 9.28 27.40
N PRO A 174 3.54 9.13 28.12
CA PRO A 174 3.37 8.08 29.14
C PRO A 174 3.34 6.64 28.59
N PHE A 175 3.35 6.47 27.26
CA PHE A 175 3.30 5.18 26.59
C PHE A 175 4.60 4.84 25.83
N ASP A 176 5.65 5.66 25.96
CA ASP A 176 6.93 5.41 25.29
C ASP A 176 7.72 4.28 25.96
N ASP A 177 7.60 4.13 27.28
CA ASP A 177 8.31 3.11 28.05
C ASP A 177 7.55 1.78 28.12
N ILE A 178 6.33 1.73 27.57
CA ILE A 178 5.55 0.49 27.44
C ILE A 178 5.82 -0.10 26.06
N GLU A 179 6.33 -1.32 26.01
CA GLU A 179 6.74 -1.98 24.78
C GLU A 179 5.92 -3.25 24.51
N VAL A 180 5.77 -3.55 23.23
CA VAL A 180 5.11 -4.75 22.71
C VAL A 180 6.01 -5.44 21.70
N ILE A 181 5.84 -6.73 21.53
CA ILE A 181 6.53 -7.53 20.50
C ILE A 181 5.51 -8.08 19.52
N TYR A 182 5.87 -8.13 18.23
CA TYR A 182 5.04 -8.74 17.20
C TYR A 182 5.40 -10.21 17.00
N ILE A 183 4.42 -11.10 17.13
CA ILE A 183 4.59 -12.52 16.86
C ILE A 183 4.01 -12.85 15.47
N PRO A 184 4.85 -13.18 14.48
CA PRO A 184 4.37 -13.48 13.13
C PRO A 184 3.50 -14.74 13.11
N GLY A 185 2.54 -14.78 12.18
CA GLY A 185 1.78 -16.00 11.92
C GLY A 185 2.67 -17.09 11.34
N THR A 186 2.66 -18.27 11.94
CA THR A 186 3.39 -19.44 11.42
C THR A 186 2.43 -20.54 10.98
N VAL A 187 2.97 -21.57 10.32
CA VAL A 187 2.21 -22.70 9.78
C VAL A 187 1.59 -23.61 10.85
N SER A 188 1.94 -23.45 12.14
CA SER A 188 1.37 -24.21 13.25
C SER A 188 1.50 -23.48 14.60
N SER A 189 0.69 -23.84 15.59
CA SER A 189 0.84 -23.35 16.96
C SER A 189 2.20 -23.73 17.55
N THR A 190 2.69 -24.95 17.28
CA THR A 190 4.03 -25.42 17.70
C THR A 190 5.14 -24.54 17.17
N ALA A 191 5.10 -24.17 15.88
CA ALA A 191 6.09 -23.26 15.28
C ALA A 191 6.01 -21.87 15.93
N THR A 192 4.80 -21.38 16.21
CA THR A 192 4.59 -20.10 16.90
C THR A 192 5.18 -20.12 18.33
N ASN A 193 5.01 -21.22 19.06
CA ASN A 193 5.52 -21.37 20.43
C ASN A 193 7.06 -21.50 20.49
N ASN A 194 7.68 -22.01 19.43
CA ASN A 194 9.14 -22.15 19.34
C ASN A 194 9.86 -20.84 18.99
N ILE A 195 9.14 -19.78 18.63
CA ILE A 195 9.74 -18.46 18.40
C ILE A 195 10.33 -17.94 19.71
N ASN A 196 11.61 -17.55 19.69
CA ASN A 196 12.26 -16.96 20.85
C ASN A 196 11.85 -15.47 20.98
N ARG A 197 10.97 -15.16 21.94
CA ARG A 197 10.49 -13.80 22.22
C ARG A 197 11.61 -12.82 22.58
N ASP A 198 12.65 -13.31 23.24
CA ASP A 198 13.78 -12.48 23.69
C ASP A 198 14.65 -11.95 22.55
N THR A 199 14.47 -12.48 21.34
CA THR A 199 15.21 -12.05 20.14
C THR A 199 14.41 -11.09 19.25
N ILE A 200 13.14 -10.85 19.57
CA ILE A 200 12.28 -9.95 18.81
C ILE A 200 12.50 -8.54 19.31
N TYR A 201 12.68 -7.59 18.38
CA TYR A 201 12.85 -6.19 18.74
C TYR A 201 11.57 -5.65 19.41
N PRO A 202 11.64 -5.14 20.65
CA PRO A 202 10.49 -4.52 21.30
C PRO A 202 10.18 -3.17 20.66
N VAL A 203 8.90 -2.87 20.52
CA VAL A 203 8.41 -1.63 19.93
C VAL A 203 7.58 -0.88 20.95
N SER A 204 7.83 0.42 21.13
CA SER A 204 7.01 1.23 22.02
C SER A 204 5.56 1.30 21.54
N VAL A 205 4.62 1.18 22.49
CA VAL A 205 3.19 1.29 22.23
C VAL A 205 2.85 2.63 21.60
N ALA A 206 3.54 3.71 22.00
CA ALA A 206 3.43 5.01 21.37
C ALA A 206 3.80 5.01 19.87
N SER A 207 4.86 4.30 19.47
CA SER A 207 5.26 4.20 18.04
C SER A 207 4.26 3.42 17.21
N VAL A 208 3.69 2.34 17.78
CA VAL A 208 2.60 1.60 17.14
C VAL A 208 1.40 2.53 16.98
N ALA A 209 0.96 3.18 18.06
CA ALA A 209 -0.17 4.11 18.05
C ALA A 209 0.01 5.26 17.06
N HIS A 210 1.20 5.85 17.00
CA HIS A 210 1.52 6.94 16.08
C HIS A 210 1.46 6.50 14.62
N THR A 211 2.07 5.36 14.29
CA THR A 211 2.04 4.78 12.93
C THR A 211 0.61 4.48 12.50
N LEU A 212 -0.21 3.93 13.41
CA LEU A 212 -1.64 3.68 13.16
C LEU A 212 -2.45 4.96 13.00
N HIS A 213 -2.16 5.99 13.79
CA HIS A 213 -2.83 7.29 13.75
C HIS A 213 -2.46 8.08 12.50
N THR A 214 -1.24 7.94 12.00
CA THR A 214 -0.74 8.69 10.82
C THR A 214 -0.77 7.87 9.53
N HIS A 215 -1.44 6.71 9.54
CA HIS A 215 -1.51 5.82 8.38
C HIS A 215 -2.17 6.52 7.18
N ILE A 216 -1.58 6.41 5.99
CA ILE A 216 -2.02 7.19 4.81
C ILE A 216 -3.47 6.91 4.38
N CYS A 217 -3.98 5.71 4.65
CA CYS A 217 -5.37 5.35 4.36
C CYS A 217 -6.40 5.90 5.35
N ARG A 218 -5.95 6.45 6.47
CA ARG A 218 -6.87 6.92 7.52
C ARG A 218 -7.79 8.01 6.96
N ASP A 219 -7.24 9.01 6.29
CA ASP A 219 -8.03 10.15 5.81
C ASP A 219 -8.32 10.07 4.30
N MET A 220 -8.29 8.87 3.72
CA MET A 220 -8.52 8.65 2.30
C MET A 220 -10.01 8.78 1.96
N THR A 221 -10.41 9.98 1.53
CA THR A 221 -11.78 10.30 1.08
C THR A 221 -11.88 10.53 -0.43
N GLU A 222 -10.75 10.70 -1.10
CA GLU A 222 -10.64 11.00 -2.54
C GLU A 222 -9.59 10.07 -3.19
N PRO A 223 -9.95 8.79 -3.46
CA PRO A 223 -9.00 7.79 -3.97
C PRO A 223 -8.37 8.15 -5.31
N TYR A 224 -9.09 8.84 -6.22
CA TYR A 224 -8.52 9.27 -7.50
C TYR A 224 -7.46 10.35 -7.30
N LYS A 225 -7.72 11.36 -6.45
CA LYS A 225 -6.69 12.35 -6.09
C LYS A 225 -5.51 11.72 -5.35
N MET A 226 -5.74 10.69 -4.54
CA MET A 226 -4.63 9.93 -3.94
C MET A 226 -3.82 9.18 -4.99
N ALA A 227 -4.47 8.54 -5.98
CA ALA A 227 -3.80 7.93 -7.11
C ALA A 227 -2.95 8.94 -7.88
N GLU A 228 -3.49 10.13 -8.13
CA GLU A 228 -2.79 11.24 -8.77
C GLU A 228 -1.49 11.60 -8.03
N LYS A 229 -1.55 11.75 -6.70
CA LYS A 229 -0.38 12.02 -5.86
C LYS A 229 0.71 10.94 -6.04
N PHE A 230 0.36 9.66 -6.04
CA PHE A 230 1.33 8.58 -6.19
C PHE A 230 1.94 8.50 -7.59
N VAL A 231 1.14 8.72 -8.62
CA VAL A 231 1.63 8.72 -10.01
C VAL A 231 2.58 9.90 -10.22
N TYR A 232 2.21 11.10 -9.77
CA TYR A 232 2.94 12.34 -10.02
C TYR A 232 3.97 12.74 -8.96
N CYS A 233 4.12 12.00 -7.86
CA CYS A 233 5.06 12.39 -6.79
C CYS A 233 6.50 12.51 -7.32
N THR A 234 6.97 13.75 -7.48
CA THR A 234 8.36 14.08 -7.85
C THR A 234 9.03 14.93 -6.79
N ASP A 235 8.25 15.48 -5.87
CA ASP A 235 8.77 16.28 -4.77
C ASP A 235 9.59 15.43 -3.80
N THR A 236 10.78 15.90 -3.46
CA THR A 236 11.74 15.13 -2.66
C THR A 236 11.25 14.97 -1.23
N GLU A 237 10.64 16.00 -0.65
CA GLU A 237 10.14 15.94 0.73
C GLU A 237 8.97 14.97 0.85
N GLU A 238 8.02 15.02 -0.09
CA GLU A 238 6.91 14.06 -0.15
C GLU A 238 7.40 12.62 -0.37
N LEU A 239 8.39 12.39 -1.24
CA LEU A 239 9.01 11.07 -1.41
C LEU A 239 9.67 10.56 -0.12
N LEU A 240 10.32 11.44 0.64
CA LEU A 240 10.91 11.11 1.94
C LEU A 240 9.84 10.82 3.00
N LYS A 241 8.72 11.57 3.01
CA LYS A 241 7.56 11.30 3.88
C LYS A 241 6.93 9.95 3.56
N LEU A 242 6.70 9.64 2.28
CA LEU A 242 6.19 8.34 1.83
C LEU A 242 7.12 7.20 2.27
N ARG A 243 8.42 7.36 2.07
CA ARG A 243 9.41 6.39 2.53
C ARG A 243 9.38 6.21 4.04
N LYS A 244 9.33 7.30 4.80
CA LYS A 244 9.25 7.26 6.25
C LYS A 244 8.01 6.50 6.69
N PHE A 245 6.84 6.83 6.16
CA PHE A 245 5.60 6.09 6.39
C PHE A 245 5.78 4.59 6.13
N ALA A 246 6.30 4.20 4.96
CA ALA A 246 6.46 2.79 4.64
C ALA A 246 7.48 2.07 5.55
N CYS A 247 8.54 2.76 5.98
CA CYS A 247 9.48 2.21 6.96
C CYS A 247 8.83 2.07 8.34
N ASP A 248 8.11 3.09 8.81
CA ASP A 248 7.42 3.10 10.09
C ASP A 248 6.37 1.96 10.13
N VAL A 249 5.66 1.69 9.03
CA VAL A 249 4.73 0.55 8.95
C VAL A 249 5.44 -0.79 9.09
N VAL A 250 6.59 -0.95 8.43
CA VAL A 250 7.42 -2.18 8.50
C VAL A 250 7.99 -2.38 9.89
N ASP A 251 8.46 -1.31 10.53
CA ASP A 251 9.18 -1.37 11.79
C ASP A 251 8.22 -1.46 13.00
N TYR A 252 7.11 -0.72 12.98
CA TYR A 252 6.24 -0.56 14.14
C TYR A 252 4.88 -1.26 14.01
N THR A 253 4.41 -1.52 12.79
CA THR A 253 3.12 -2.15 12.56
C THR A 253 3.21 -3.33 11.58
N PRO A 254 4.14 -4.28 11.76
CA PRO A 254 4.37 -5.38 10.81
C PRO A 254 3.16 -6.31 10.64
N HIS A 255 2.24 -6.34 11.61
CA HIS A 255 0.95 -7.04 11.52
C HIS A 255 0.08 -6.55 10.35
N LEU A 256 0.22 -5.29 9.93
CA LEU A 256 -0.45 -4.76 8.74
C LEU A 256 0.09 -5.41 7.47
N LEU A 257 1.34 -5.87 7.45
CA LEU A 257 1.92 -6.54 6.29
C LEU A 257 1.59 -8.05 6.24
N ASP A 258 1.36 -8.65 7.41
CA ASP A 258 1.05 -10.08 7.53
C ASP A 258 -0.45 -10.37 7.37
N ASN A 259 -1.31 -9.56 7.99
CA ASN A 259 -2.74 -9.84 8.04
C ASN A 259 -3.55 -8.88 7.16
N ASP A 260 -2.97 -7.77 6.72
CA ASP A 260 -3.64 -6.79 5.87
C ASP A 260 -3.04 -6.68 4.46
N ASN A 261 -3.71 -7.32 3.52
CA ASN A 261 -3.29 -7.35 2.12
C ASN A 261 -3.21 -5.94 1.51
N VAL A 262 -4.09 -5.04 1.95
CA VAL A 262 -4.23 -3.67 1.47
C VAL A 262 -3.02 -2.81 1.85
N SER A 263 -2.69 -2.76 3.15
CA SER A 263 -1.51 -2.06 3.66
C SER A 263 -0.22 -2.62 3.05
N LEU A 264 -0.16 -3.93 2.80
CA LEU A 264 0.96 -4.56 2.11
C LEU A 264 1.19 -4.00 0.70
N LEU A 265 0.16 -3.75 -0.12
CA LEU A 265 0.36 -3.14 -1.45
C LEU A 265 0.90 -1.73 -1.36
N LEU A 266 0.37 -0.94 -0.44
CA LEU A 266 0.79 0.44 -0.30
C LEU A 266 2.26 0.53 0.10
N VAL A 267 2.69 -0.32 1.03
CA VAL A 267 4.10 -0.41 1.39
C VAL A 267 4.93 -0.94 0.22
N LEU A 268 4.43 -1.91 -0.55
CA LEU A 268 5.12 -2.41 -1.74
C LEU A 268 5.17 -1.40 -2.90
N LEU A 269 4.29 -0.40 -2.96
CA LEU A 269 4.42 0.71 -3.92
C LEU A 269 5.63 1.59 -3.63
N ILE A 270 6.06 1.66 -2.37
CA ILE A 270 7.06 2.61 -1.87
C ILE A 270 8.40 1.92 -1.63
N LEU A 271 8.38 0.73 -1.03
CA LEU A 271 9.55 -0.07 -0.69
C LEU A 271 9.62 -1.34 -1.53
N ALA A 272 10.82 -1.64 -2.02
CA ALA A 272 11.07 -2.92 -2.65
C ALA A 272 10.93 -4.05 -1.63
N ARG A 273 10.42 -5.20 -2.07
CA ARG A 273 10.28 -6.40 -1.22
C ARG A 273 11.56 -6.77 -0.48
N SER A 274 12.72 -6.64 -1.13
CA SER A 274 14.03 -6.91 -0.51
C SER A 274 14.32 -6.03 0.69
N ASP A 275 13.87 -4.77 0.68
CA ASP A 275 14.06 -3.84 1.80
C ASP A 275 13.18 -4.20 2.99
N ILE A 276 11.93 -4.60 2.72
CA ILE A 276 10.99 -5.07 3.74
C ILE A 276 11.55 -6.32 4.44
N THR A 277 11.96 -7.34 3.67
CA THR A 277 12.51 -8.58 4.24
C THR A 277 13.75 -8.32 5.09
N ARG A 278 14.67 -7.47 4.61
CA ARG A 278 15.88 -7.10 5.35
C ARG A 278 15.56 -6.41 6.68
N ARG A 279 14.55 -5.54 6.71
CA ARG A 279 14.10 -4.87 7.95
C ARG A 279 13.44 -5.84 8.91
N PHE A 280 12.61 -6.76 8.43
CA PHE A 280 12.00 -7.79 9.25
C PHE A 280 13.06 -8.66 9.92
N GLU A 281 14.07 -9.09 9.16
CA GLU A 281 15.22 -9.83 9.70
C GLU A 281 15.98 -9.02 10.76
N ALA A 282 16.23 -7.73 10.51
CA ALA A 282 16.86 -6.84 11.48
C ALA A 282 16.05 -6.66 12.78
N ASN A 283 14.72 -6.75 12.71
CA ASN A 283 13.82 -6.66 13.86
C ASN A 283 13.59 -8.02 14.56
N GLY A 284 14.30 -9.08 14.14
CA GLY A 284 14.12 -10.43 14.69
C GLY A 284 12.81 -11.11 14.25
N ILE A 285 12.10 -10.53 13.29
CA ILE A 285 10.85 -11.08 12.74
C ILE A 285 11.23 -12.07 11.63
N ARG A 286 11.33 -13.36 12.01
CA ARG A 286 11.60 -14.42 11.04
C ARG A 286 10.34 -14.75 10.24
N ILE A 287 10.36 -14.44 8.96
CA ILE A 287 9.30 -14.81 8.00
C ILE A 287 9.48 -16.30 7.65
N GLU A 288 8.92 -17.20 8.43
CA GLU A 288 8.85 -18.62 8.05
C GLU A 288 7.78 -18.81 6.96
N GLY A 289 8.22 -18.96 5.70
CA GLY A 289 7.30 -19.22 4.59
C GLY A 289 6.56 -17.97 4.07
N SER A 290 5.43 -18.20 3.41
CA SER A 290 4.79 -17.32 2.41
C SER A 290 4.22 -15.95 2.87
N THR A 291 4.60 -15.40 4.02
CA THR A 291 3.88 -14.27 4.65
C THR A 291 4.17 -12.89 4.01
N ILE A 292 5.34 -12.66 3.42
CA ILE A 292 5.60 -11.55 2.48
C ILE A 292 6.14 -12.11 1.16
N SER A 293 5.53 -13.20 0.68
CA SER A 293 5.94 -13.82 -0.58
C SER A 293 5.33 -13.12 -1.78
N HIS A 294 5.98 -13.32 -2.93
CA HIS A 294 5.42 -13.08 -4.26
C HIS A 294 3.96 -13.57 -4.38
N ARG A 295 3.61 -14.68 -3.71
CA ARG A 295 2.27 -15.26 -3.74
C ARG A 295 1.20 -14.36 -3.13
N ARG A 296 1.45 -13.67 -2.01
CA ARG A 296 0.44 -12.78 -1.39
C ARG A 296 0.22 -11.51 -2.23
N ALA A 297 1.29 -10.92 -2.74
CA ALA A 297 1.20 -9.81 -3.69
C ALA A 297 0.44 -10.22 -4.97
N GLU A 298 0.75 -11.37 -5.56
CA GLU A 298 0.07 -11.87 -6.76
C GLU A 298 -1.39 -12.32 -6.51
N CYS A 299 -1.67 -12.94 -5.36
CA CYS A 299 -3.05 -13.26 -4.95
C CYS A 299 -3.90 -11.99 -4.82
N LEU A 300 -3.29 -10.87 -4.46
CA LEU A 300 -4.00 -9.61 -4.31
C LEU A 300 -4.19 -8.86 -5.62
N LYS A 301 -3.22 -8.92 -6.55
CA LYS A 301 -3.45 -8.52 -7.95
C LYS A 301 -4.64 -9.30 -8.56
N THR A 302 -4.77 -10.57 -8.18
CA THR A 302 -5.93 -11.40 -8.55
C THR A 302 -7.22 -10.90 -7.87
N LYS A 303 -7.18 -10.50 -6.58
CA LYS A 303 -8.34 -9.90 -5.89
C LYS A 303 -8.79 -8.55 -6.48
N ILE A 304 -7.86 -7.75 -6.99
CA ILE A 304 -8.15 -6.52 -7.76
C ILE A 304 -8.79 -6.89 -9.12
N GLY A 305 -8.78 -8.16 -9.52
CA GLY A 305 -9.37 -8.65 -10.75
C GLY A 305 -8.44 -8.55 -11.95
N TRP A 306 -7.13 -8.33 -11.74
CA TRP A 306 -6.15 -8.37 -12.82
C TRP A 306 -5.70 -9.81 -13.11
N ARG A 307 -6.31 -10.40 -14.13
CA ARG A 307 -6.12 -11.81 -14.50
C ARG A 307 -4.90 -12.00 -15.40
N THR A 308 -4.57 -11.01 -16.21
CA THR A 308 -3.47 -11.07 -17.19
C THR A 308 -2.29 -10.19 -16.78
N ALA A 309 -1.11 -10.45 -17.37
CA ALA A 309 0.07 -9.60 -17.14
C ALA A 309 -0.14 -8.18 -17.69
N ASP A 310 -0.86 -8.06 -18.82
CA ASP A 310 -1.13 -6.76 -19.44
C ASP A 310 -2.03 -5.87 -18.58
N GLU A 311 -3.00 -6.45 -17.86
CA GLU A 311 -3.84 -5.73 -16.91
C GLU A 311 -3.05 -5.24 -15.67
N ARG A 312 -2.01 -5.97 -15.27
CA ARG A 312 -1.16 -5.65 -14.10
C ARG A 312 -0.06 -4.64 -14.43
N LYS A 313 0.40 -4.64 -15.68
CA LYS A 313 1.55 -3.86 -16.14
C LYS A 313 1.51 -2.38 -15.76
N PRO A 314 0.38 -1.65 -15.89
CA PRO A 314 0.34 -0.23 -15.50
C PRO A 314 0.65 -0.01 -14.02
N PHE A 315 0.16 -0.89 -13.14
CA PHE A 315 0.45 -0.83 -11.70
C PHE A 315 1.92 -1.16 -11.41
N ASP A 316 2.45 -2.23 -12.00
CA ASP A 316 3.84 -2.65 -11.78
C ASP A 316 4.84 -1.59 -12.25
N ASN A 317 4.52 -0.88 -13.34
CA ASN A 317 5.29 0.27 -13.82
C ASN A 317 5.27 1.43 -12.81
N VAL A 318 4.10 1.81 -12.29
CA VAL A 318 4.00 2.86 -11.27
C VAL A 318 4.79 2.50 -10.01
N SER A 319 4.66 1.27 -9.55
CA SER A 319 5.41 0.76 -8.38
C SER A 319 6.92 0.87 -8.60
N THR A 320 7.41 0.42 -9.75
CA THR A 320 8.84 0.44 -10.07
C THR A 320 9.38 1.88 -10.18
N ASP A 321 8.61 2.76 -10.83
CA ASP A 321 8.97 4.17 -10.99
C ASP A 321 8.97 4.90 -9.66
N LEU A 322 7.97 4.67 -8.80
CA LEU A 322 7.89 5.28 -7.48
C LEU A 322 9.02 4.79 -6.56
N GLN A 323 9.25 3.49 -6.47
CA GLN A 323 10.38 2.93 -5.70
C GLN A 323 11.72 3.51 -6.15
N THR A 324 11.91 3.68 -7.47
CA THR A 324 13.13 4.28 -8.02
C THR A 324 13.27 5.75 -7.61
N ARG A 325 12.19 6.54 -7.70
CA ARG A 325 12.16 7.94 -7.25
C ARG A 325 12.44 8.07 -5.75
N VAL A 326 11.78 7.25 -4.93
CA VAL A 326 12.01 7.17 -3.49
C VAL A 326 13.48 6.85 -3.21
N LYS A 327 14.04 5.83 -3.87
CA LYS A 327 15.45 5.44 -3.73
C LYS A 327 16.41 6.57 -4.03
N ASN A 328 16.17 7.30 -5.12
CA ASN A 328 16.98 8.42 -5.52
C ASN A 328 16.84 9.62 -4.56
N ALA A 329 15.69 9.79 -3.90
CA ALA A 329 15.47 10.86 -2.93
C ALA A 329 16.27 10.65 -1.63
N TYR A 330 16.29 9.43 -1.07
CA TYR A 330 16.97 9.18 0.22
C TYR A 330 18.44 8.77 0.08
N SER A 331 18.82 8.23 -1.07
CA SER A 331 20.18 7.84 -1.41
C SER A 331 20.49 8.39 -2.79
N PRO A 332 20.68 9.73 -2.92
CA PRO A 332 21.01 10.32 -4.20
C PRO A 332 22.21 9.58 -4.74
N VAL A 333 22.05 9.00 -5.94
CA VAL A 333 23.14 8.32 -6.62
C VAL A 333 24.28 9.31 -6.63
N SER A 334 25.31 9.02 -5.82
CA SER A 334 26.51 9.82 -5.82
C SER A 334 26.94 9.78 -7.27
N ARG A 335 26.79 10.92 -7.98
CA ARG A 335 27.32 11.08 -9.33
C ARG A 335 28.82 11.15 -9.14
N THR A 336 29.42 10.02 -8.76
CA THR A 336 30.83 9.78 -8.96
C THR A 336 31.01 10.04 -10.43
N HIS A 337 31.66 11.18 -10.72
CA HIS A 337 32.06 11.56 -12.04
C HIS A 337 32.50 10.28 -12.76
N ARG A 338 31.80 9.93 -13.83
CA ARG A 338 32.26 8.93 -14.77
C ARG A 338 33.47 9.56 -15.46
N THR A 339 34.58 9.63 -14.73
CA THR A 339 35.88 10.06 -15.23
C THR A 339 36.27 9.06 -16.31
N THR A 340 36.50 9.62 -17.49
CA THR A 340 37.18 8.99 -18.64
C THR A 340 36.40 7.92 -19.43
N ARG A 341 35.39 8.33 -20.20
CA ARG A 341 35.32 7.83 -21.59
C ARG A 341 36.44 8.53 -22.36
N LYS A 342 37.58 7.85 -22.55
CA LYS A 342 38.58 8.27 -23.53
C LYS A 342 37.89 8.37 -24.90
N VAL A 343 37.78 9.61 -25.36
CA VAL A 343 37.56 9.94 -26.77
C VAL A 343 38.82 9.49 -27.51
N THR A 344 38.74 8.37 -28.23
CA THR A 344 39.74 8.06 -29.26
C THR A 344 39.18 8.54 -30.60
N ARG A 345 39.76 9.63 -31.09
CA ARG A 345 39.38 10.33 -32.32
C ARG A 345 40.37 9.96 -33.44
N LYS A 346 39.79 9.51 -34.57
CA LYS A 346 40.24 9.60 -35.99
C LYS A 346 41.52 8.89 -36.47
N SER A 347 41.35 8.05 -37.51
CA SER A 347 41.97 8.24 -38.83
C SER A 347 41.24 7.40 -39.90
N ALA A 348 41.29 7.87 -41.15
CA ALA A 348 40.52 7.41 -42.31
C ALA A 348 41.29 6.40 -43.18
N GLY A 349 40.57 5.55 -43.92
CA GLY A 349 41.12 4.72 -45.02
C GLY A 349 40.06 3.77 -45.62
N PRO A 350 40.01 3.55 -46.96
CA PRO A 350 38.85 2.97 -47.66
C PRO A 350 38.98 1.47 -48.07
N ALA A 351 37.83 0.88 -48.42
CA ALA A 351 37.58 -0.26 -49.33
C ALA A 351 37.88 -1.74 -48.89
N THR A 352 36.78 -2.48 -48.66
CA THR A 352 36.37 -3.89 -49.00
C THR A 352 37.36 -4.92 -49.61
N PRO A 353 37.03 -6.24 -49.67
CA PRO A 353 36.48 -7.16 -48.66
C PRO A 353 37.24 -8.53 -48.64
N THR A 354 37.22 -9.30 -47.54
CA THR A 354 37.59 -10.73 -47.64
C THR A 354 36.83 -11.61 -46.66
N MET A 355 36.20 -12.64 -47.22
CA MET A 355 35.56 -13.75 -46.51
C MET A 355 36.59 -14.56 -45.70
N THR A 356 36.21 -14.96 -44.49
CA THR A 356 36.39 -16.33 -43.97
C THR A 356 35.77 -16.45 -42.56
N THR A 357 34.76 -17.30 -42.44
CA THR A 357 34.27 -17.93 -41.19
C THR A 357 35.15 -19.13 -40.81
N PRO A 358 34.97 -19.78 -39.64
CA PRO A 358 34.81 -19.29 -38.27
C PRO A 358 35.85 -19.94 -37.32
N GLU A 359 36.13 -19.38 -36.14
CA GLU A 359 36.84 -20.14 -35.09
C GLU A 359 36.16 -19.98 -33.73
N THR A 360 35.71 -21.13 -33.23
CA THR A 360 34.98 -21.37 -32.00
C THR A 360 35.96 -21.43 -30.84
N GLY A 361 36.19 -20.32 -30.15
CA GLY A 361 37.06 -20.25 -28.96
C GLY A 361 36.25 -20.14 -27.67
N PHE A 362 36.11 -21.24 -26.95
CA PHE A 362 35.60 -21.31 -25.58
C PHE A 362 36.43 -20.42 -24.63
N PHE A 363 35.83 -19.36 -24.08
CA PHE A 363 36.38 -18.65 -22.92
C PHE A 363 35.74 -19.17 -21.63
N ALA A 364 36.62 -19.50 -20.69
CA ALA A 364 36.32 -20.06 -19.37
C ALA A 364 35.54 -19.09 -18.46
N PRO A 365 34.73 -19.60 -17.51
CA PRO A 365 33.93 -18.78 -16.61
C PRO A 365 34.78 -18.08 -15.52
N PRO A 366 34.37 -16.89 -15.05
CA PRO A 366 35.07 -16.15 -14.01
C PRO A 366 34.90 -16.84 -12.64
N LYS A 367 36.02 -16.95 -11.90
CA LYS A 367 36.07 -17.51 -10.54
C LYS A 367 35.38 -16.56 -9.54
N PRO A 368 34.54 -17.07 -8.62
CA PRO A 368 34.00 -16.26 -7.52
C PRO A 368 35.08 -16.02 -6.45
N PHE A 369 35.32 -14.75 -6.11
CA PHE A 369 36.08 -14.34 -4.95
C PHE A 369 35.17 -14.39 -3.72
N ILE A 370 35.30 -15.44 -2.91
CA ILE A 370 34.62 -15.59 -1.63
C ILE A 370 35.65 -15.31 -0.53
N ALA A 371 35.51 -14.19 0.17
CA ALA A 371 36.23 -13.90 1.40
C ALA A 371 35.27 -14.04 2.58
N PHE A 372 35.09 -15.27 3.08
CA PHE A 372 34.50 -15.53 4.40
C PHE A 372 35.63 -15.83 5.39
N LYS A 373 35.76 -14.98 6.42
CA LYS A 373 36.46 -15.33 7.65
C LYS A 373 35.62 -16.38 8.39
N ALA A 374 36.09 -17.61 8.40
CA ALA A 374 35.51 -18.69 9.18
C ALA A 374 35.78 -18.48 10.68
N PHE A 375 34.71 -18.34 11.46
CA PHE A 375 34.73 -18.59 12.89
C PHE A 375 34.77 -20.11 13.12
N LYS A 376 35.74 -20.55 13.91
CA LYS A 376 35.99 -21.95 14.26
C LYS A 376 35.25 -22.24 15.58
N VAL A 377 34.29 -23.15 15.58
CA VAL A 377 33.69 -23.72 16.80
C VAL A 377 34.08 -25.21 16.88
N PRO A 378 34.48 -25.74 18.05
CA PRO A 378 34.98 -27.12 18.15
C PRO A 378 33.86 -28.15 18.07
N GLN A 379 34.16 -29.22 17.34
CA GLN A 379 33.34 -30.41 17.13
C GLN A 379 33.55 -31.38 18.31
N ALA A 380 32.49 -31.70 19.05
CA ALA A 380 32.47 -32.77 20.02
C ALA A 380 32.04 -34.09 19.35
N ALA A 381 32.78 -35.16 19.66
CA ALA A 381 32.58 -36.51 19.19
C ALA A 381 31.48 -37.24 19.97
N GLY A 382 30.70 -38.09 19.29
CA GLY A 382 29.83 -39.10 19.92
C GLY A 382 28.88 -39.76 18.90
N PRO A 383 28.56 -41.07 19.03
CA PRO A 383 28.70 -42.01 17.93
C PRO A 383 27.40 -42.52 17.29
N ASP A 384 27.60 -43.19 16.15
CA ASP A 384 26.69 -44.03 15.39
C ASP A 384 25.79 -44.97 16.21
N SER A 385 24.52 -45.10 15.80
CA SER A 385 23.87 -46.40 15.52
C SER A 385 22.44 -46.27 14.95
N ARG A 386 22.32 -46.69 13.69
CA ARG A 386 21.32 -47.60 13.09
C ARG A 386 19.81 -47.45 13.38
N SER A 387 19.11 -47.13 12.29
CA SER A 387 17.91 -47.78 11.73
C SER A 387 16.92 -48.50 12.67
N GLN A 388 15.68 -48.00 12.72
CA GLN A 388 14.48 -48.80 12.48
C GLN A 388 13.25 -47.90 12.25
N MET A 389 12.55 -48.13 11.14
CA MET A 389 11.18 -47.65 10.90
C MET A 389 10.21 -48.38 11.82
N PRO A 390 9.05 -47.79 12.13
CA PRO A 390 7.84 -48.59 12.16
C PRO A 390 6.72 -47.99 11.29
N SER A 391 6.31 -48.82 10.34
CA SER A 391 4.94 -49.15 9.95
C SER A 391 3.78 -48.36 10.58
N THR A 392 2.98 -47.77 9.68
CA THR A 392 1.53 -47.52 9.80
C THR A 392 0.74 -48.69 10.38
N PRO A 393 -0.35 -48.39 11.10
CA PRO A 393 -1.58 -49.13 10.87
C PRO A 393 -2.84 -48.25 10.66
N ALA A 394 -3.56 -48.63 9.61
CA ALA A 394 -5.00 -48.71 9.39
C ALA A 394 -6.02 -47.83 10.17
N LEU A 395 -6.90 -47.20 9.38
CA LEU A 395 -8.27 -46.81 9.72
C LEU A 395 -9.11 -48.00 10.23
N PRO A 396 -10.22 -47.68 10.92
CA PRO A 396 -11.50 -48.30 10.55
C PRO A 396 -12.61 -47.30 10.21
N SER A 397 -13.46 -47.79 9.32
CA SER A 397 -14.66 -47.22 8.71
C SER A 397 -15.74 -46.73 9.68
N ALA A 398 -16.53 -45.81 9.15
CA ALA A 398 -17.80 -45.29 9.63
C ALA A 398 -18.92 -46.33 9.73
N ALA A 399 -19.90 -46.06 10.60
CA ALA A 399 -21.32 -46.22 10.30
C ALA A 399 -22.21 -45.28 11.19
N PRO A 400 -23.42 -44.91 10.72
CA PRO A 400 -24.25 -43.84 11.29
C PRO A 400 -25.52 -44.36 12.01
N GLN A 401 -26.10 -43.58 12.92
CA GLN A 401 -27.51 -43.69 13.38
C GLN A 401 -27.93 -42.33 13.99
N GLN A 402 -28.81 -41.56 13.35
CA GLN A 402 -30.30 -41.61 13.38
C GLN A 402 -30.94 -41.03 14.65
N ASN A 403 -31.67 -39.92 14.41
CA ASN A 403 -32.96 -39.48 14.94
C ASN A 403 -33.43 -39.91 16.34
N GLY A 404 -33.84 -38.91 17.12
CA GLY A 404 -34.82 -39.03 18.19
C GLY A 404 -35.36 -37.65 18.58
N ALA A 405 -36.59 -37.37 18.15
CA ALA A 405 -37.45 -36.32 18.67
C ALA A 405 -38.18 -36.85 19.92
N ASP A 406 -38.43 -35.96 20.90
CA ASP A 406 -39.60 -35.87 21.81
C ASP A 406 -39.16 -34.98 23.01
N GLN A 407 -39.79 -33.81 23.20
CA GLN A 407 -41.00 -33.54 24.01
C GLN A 407 -40.76 -33.65 25.53
N ASP A 408 -40.90 -32.50 26.20
CA ASP A 408 -41.55 -32.23 27.50
C ASP A 408 -40.93 -30.93 28.07
N ALA A 409 -41.60 -29.78 28.07
CA ALA A 409 -42.78 -29.41 28.86
C ALA A 409 -42.61 -29.69 30.36
N MET A 410 -42.18 -28.69 31.14
CA MET A 410 -42.85 -28.37 32.40
C MET A 410 -42.58 -26.94 32.87
N ASP A 411 -43.71 -26.31 33.16
CA ASP A 411 -43.96 -25.05 33.83
C ASP A 411 -43.61 -25.09 35.33
N THR A 412 -43.74 -23.93 35.97
CA THR A 412 -43.85 -23.64 37.44
C THR A 412 -42.57 -23.47 38.25
N SER A 413 -42.13 -22.21 38.41
CA SER A 413 -42.37 -21.39 39.63
C SER A 413 -41.63 -20.05 39.55
#